data_AF-A0A530BNL0-F1
#
_entry.id   AF-A0A530BNL0-F1
#
_cell.length_a   1.000
_cell.length_b   1.000
_cell.length_c   1.000
_cell.angle_alpha   90.00
_cell.angle_beta   90.00
_cell.angle_gamma   90.00
#
_symmetry.space_group_name_H-M   'P 1'
#
loop_
_entity.id
_entity.type
_entity.pdbx_description
1 polymer ?
#
loop_
_entity_poly.entity_id
_entity_poly.type
_entity_poly.pdbx_seq_one_letter_code
_entity_poly.pdbx_strand_id
1 'polypeptide(L)' 'MTERLTLVSHHLCPYVQRGTIALAEKGVAFERANV' A
#
# COMPACT_ATOMS: atom_id res chain seq x y z
N MET A 1 2.59 7.70 -18.55
CA MET A 1 1.43 7.42 -17.70
C MET A 1 1.94 6.82 -16.41
N THR A 2 1.43 7.26 -15.26
CA THR A 2 1.73 6.62 -13.97
C THR A 2 0.58 5.67 -13.68
N GLU A 3 0.86 4.37 -13.69
CA GLU A 3 -0.10 3.33 -13.31
C GLU A 3 -0.46 3.49 -11.82
N ARG A 4 -1.75 3.39 -11.48
CA ARG A 4 -2.21 3.47 -10.09
C ARG A 4 -1.87 2.16 -9.38
N LEU A 5 -1.17 2.25 -8.25
CA LEU A 5 -0.81 1.08 -7.46
C LEU A 5 -1.90 0.72 -6.45
N THR A 6 -2.07 -0.57 -6.21
CA THR A 6 -2.93 -1.10 -5.14
C THR A 6 -2.09 -1.93 -4.18
N LEU A 7 -2.04 -1.52 -2.92
CA LEU A 7 -1.46 -2.29 -1.82
C LEU A 7 -2.51 -3.29 -1.31
N VAL A 8 -2.36 -4.56 -1.67
CA VAL A 8 -3.23 -5.66 -1.23
C VAL A 8 -2.72 -6.26 0.07
N SER A 9 -3.58 -6.42 1.07
CA SER A 9 -3.26 -7.02 2.36
C SER A 9 -4.43 -7.82 2.94
N HIS A 10 -4.22 -8.54 4.04
CA HIS A 10 -5.33 -9.10 4.83
C HIS A 10 -5.67 -8.18 6.01
N HIS A 11 -6.89 -8.29 6.52
CA HIS A 11 -7.29 -7.61 7.75
C HIS A 11 -6.35 -7.96 8.91
N LEU A 12 -5.87 -6.95 9.65
CA LEU A 12 -4.89 -7.08 10.75
C LEU A 12 -3.51 -7.63 10.38
N CYS A 13 -3.14 -7.71 9.10
CA CYS A 13 -1.79 -8.12 8.71
C CYS A 13 -0.75 -7.20 9.37
N PRO A 14 0.14 -7.71 10.24
CA PRO A 14 1.08 -6.87 10.99
C PRO A 14 2.12 -6.20 10.08
N TYR A 15 2.23 -6.66 8.83
CA TYR A 15 3.22 -6.19 7.87
C TYR A 15 2.71 -5.10 6.92
N VAL A 16 1.39 -4.85 6.84
CA VAL A 16 0.83 -3.85 5.91
C VAL A 16 1.34 -2.44 6.16
N GLN A 17 1.72 -2.17 7.41
CA GLN A 17 2.30 -0.91 7.83
C GLN A 17 3.63 -0.64 7.10
N ARG A 18 4.47 -1.66 6.87
CA ARG A 18 5.74 -1.50 6.14
C ARG A 18 5.52 -1.06 4.69
N GLY A 19 4.57 -1.67 4.00
CA GLY A 19 4.22 -1.30 2.62
C GLY A 19 3.64 0.11 2.53
N THR A 20 2.77 0.47 3.48
CA THR A 20 2.17 1.81 3.57
C THR A 20 3.23 2.88 3.79
N ILE A 21 4.17 2.67 4.73
CA ILE A 21 5.26 3.61 5.03
C ILE A 21 6.14 3.78 3.79
N ALA A 22 6.61 2.69 3.18
CA ALA A 22 7.51 2.77 2.04
C ALA A 22 6.91 3.53 0.84
N LEU A 23 5.61 3.34 0.56
CA LEU A 23 4.91 4.05 -0.52
C LEU A 23 4.69 5.53 -0.16
N ALA A 24 4.32 5.83 1.08
CA ALA A 24 4.13 7.19 1.57
C ALA A 24 5.44 8.00 1.56
N GLU A 25 6.55 7.45 2.06
CA GLU A 25 7.86 8.10 2.06
C GLU A 25 8.39 8.38 0.65
N LYS A 26 7.98 7.58 -0.33
CA LYS A 26 8.33 7.76 -1.75
C LYS A 26 7.38 8.70 -2.50
N GLY A 27 6.33 9.21 -1.84
CA GLY A 27 5.32 10.07 -2.47
C GLY A 27 4.53 9.36 -3.59
N VAL A 28 4.44 8.03 -3.53
CA VAL A 28 3.75 7.24 -4.56
C VAL A 28 2.27 7.16 -4.18
N ALA A 29 1.37 7.52 -5.09
CA ALA A 29 -0.06 7.36 -4.87
C ALA A 29 -0.47 5.89 -4.97
N PHE A 30 -1.22 5.40 -3.97
CA PHE A 30 -1.72 4.03 -3.92
C PHE A 30 -3.08 3.93 -3.23
N GLU A 31 -3.82 2.87 -3.55
CA GLU A 31 -5.03 2.45 -2.85
C GLU A 31 -4.77 1.21 -1.99
N ARG A 32 -5.62 0.95 -1.00
CA ARG A 32 -5.54 -0.27 -0.20
C ARG A 32 -6.71 -1.19 -0.53
N ALA A 33 -6.41 -2.46 -0.77
CA ALA A 33 -7.41 -3.51 -0.90
C ALA A 33 -7.18 -4.56 0.20
N ASN A 34 -8.26 -5.00 0.84
CA ASN A 34 -8.20 -6.12 1.76
C ASN A 34 -8.71 -7.39 1.06
N VAL A 35 -8.08 -8.52 1.37
CA VAL A 35 -8.51 -9.87 0.98
C VAL A 35 -8.76 -10.71 2.23
#